data_AF-A0A835GQI0-F1
#
_entry.id   AF-A0A835GQI0-F1
#
_cell.length_a   1.000
_cell.length_b   1.000
_cell.length_c   1.000
_cell.angle_alpha   90.00
_cell.angle_beta   90.00
_cell.angle_gamma   90.00
#
_symmetry.space_group_name_H-M   'P 1'
#
loop_
_entity.id
_entity.type
_entity.pdbx_description
1 polymer ?
#
loop_
_entity_poly.entity_id
_entity_poly.type
_entity_poly.pdbx_seq_one_letter_code
_entity_poly.pdbx_strand_id
1 'polypeptide(L)'
;MKPLLATIGSFVLQLITEINVQLALFRDLLIHIGQPHDCPELRERVRRLRRACVEATKTTSQLVLPNCKKSTSDGCAEQPQLVLLYFMAQLLLRELAKCHRLVQLVPMDMTSYYENRAGPSNFGNVISQILLCKQITPDFNQEELCSIVKDTQEITRIVNDIQEYLPQHENLNHLESNIALKGDDVNGLWRSKRRGSLYKGMGVLCCVSRPNYL
;
A
#
# COMPACT_ATOMS: atom_id res chain seq x y z
N MET A 1 -33.05 10.67 -2.82
CA MET A 1 -31.61 11.05 -2.71
C MET A 1 -30.91 10.45 -1.48
N LYS A 2 -31.44 10.57 -0.25
CA LYS A 2 -30.85 9.96 0.96
C LYS A 2 -30.55 8.44 0.90
N PRO A 3 -31.39 7.56 0.31
CA PRO A 3 -31.08 6.12 0.26
C PRO A 3 -29.90 5.78 -0.67
N LEU A 4 -29.70 6.54 -1.75
CA LEU A 4 -28.61 6.30 -2.71
C LEU A 4 -27.24 6.62 -2.08
N LEU A 5 -27.14 7.70 -1.31
CA LEU A 5 -25.92 8.08 -0.58
C LEU A 5 -25.56 7.05 0.51
N ALA A 6 -26.55 6.49 1.20
CA ALA A 6 -26.34 5.43 2.18
C ALA A 6 -25.80 4.15 1.54
N THR A 7 -26.33 3.75 0.38
CA THR A 7 -25.85 2.59 -0.37
C THR A 7 -24.41 2.78 -0.87
N ILE A 8 -24.08 3.98 -1.39
CA ILE A 8 -22.71 4.31 -1.83
C ILE A 8 -21.74 4.27 -0.65
N GLY A 9 -22.12 4.83 0.50
CA GLY A 9 -21.28 4.81 1.71
C GLY A 9 -21.00 3.39 2.24
N SER A 10 -21.99 2.49 2.16
CA SER A 10 -21.84 1.08 2.52
C SER A 10 -20.91 0.34 1.57
N PHE A 11 -21.07 0.57 0.26
CA PHE A 11 -20.22 -0.03 -0.77
C PHE A 11 -18.75 0.37 -0.63
N VAL A 12 -18.46 1.66 -0.40
CA VAL A 12 -17.09 2.14 -0.17
C VAL A 12 -16.46 1.49 1.06
N LEU A 13 -17.23 1.32 2.14
CA LEU A 13 -16.72 0.66 3.35
C LEU A 13 -16.33 -0.81 3.08
N GLN A 14 -17.10 -1.50 2.25
CA GLN A 14 -16.77 -2.86 1.81
C GLN A 14 -15.46 -2.89 1.00
N LEU A 15 -15.26 -1.94 0.09
CA LEU A 15 -14.00 -1.81 -0.66
C LEU A 15 -12.80 -1.53 0.26
N ILE A 16 -12.96 -0.67 1.26
CA ILE A 16 -11.91 -0.38 2.24
C ILE A 16 -11.57 -1.63 3.08
N THR A 17 -12.59 -2.42 3.44
CA THR A 17 -12.39 -3.68 4.16
C THR A 17 -11.64 -4.70 3.32
N GLU A 18 -11.96 -4.77 2.02
CA GLU A 18 -11.24 -5.61 1.06
C GLU A 18 -9.77 -5.18 0.91
N ILE A 19 -9.49 -3.88 0.81
CA ILE A 19 -8.12 -3.35 0.83
C ILE A 19 -7.38 -3.80 2.09
N ASN A 20 -8.03 -3.73 3.26
CA ASN A 20 -7.43 -4.18 4.51
C ASN A 20 -7.07 -5.68 4.51
N VAL A 21 -7.92 -6.53 3.91
CA VAL A 21 -7.60 -7.97 3.74
C VAL A 21 -6.42 -8.17 2.79
N GLN A 22 -6.40 -7.47 1.66
CA GLN A 22 -5.30 -7.56 0.70
C GLN A 22 -3.97 -7.10 1.31
N LEU A 23 -3.99 -6.06 2.14
CA LEU A 23 -2.81 -5.58 2.86
C LEU A 23 -2.32 -6.58 3.91
N ALA A 24 -3.22 -7.27 4.60
CA ALA A 24 -2.84 -8.36 5.52
C ALA A 24 -2.14 -9.49 4.76
N LEU A 25 -2.74 -9.96 3.66
CA LEU A 25 -2.16 -11.00 2.81
C LEU A 25 -0.81 -10.55 2.21
N PHE A 26 -0.69 -9.29 1.83
CA PHE A 26 0.56 -8.76 1.29
C PHE A 26 1.67 -8.80 2.33
N ARG A 27 1.38 -8.40 3.58
CA ARG A 27 2.31 -8.52 4.71
C ARG A 27 2.75 -9.95 4.95
N ASP A 28 1.82 -10.89 4.95
CA ASP A 28 2.13 -12.30 5.17
C ASP A 28 3.05 -12.84 4.07
N LEU A 29 2.80 -12.49 2.80
CA LEU A 29 3.70 -12.87 1.70
C LEU A 29 5.09 -12.27 1.82
N LEU A 30 5.22 -11.02 2.29
CA LEU A 30 6.52 -10.36 2.46
C LEU A 30 7.42 -11.07 3.48
N ILE A 31 6.86 -11.72 4.50
CA ILE A 31 7.63 -12.47 5.52
C ILE A 31 8.38 -13.66 4.91
N HIS A 32 7.88 -14.20 3.81
CA HIS A 32 8.48 -15.35 3.13
C HIS A 32 9.65 -14.99 2.20
N ILE A 33 9.88 -13.70 1.92
CA ILE A 33 11.04 -13.27 1.13
C ILE A 33 12.33 -13.52 1.92
N GLY A 34 13.31 -14.16 1.29
CA GLY A 34 14.57 -14.58 1.92
C GLY A 34 14.46 -15.85 2.78
N GLN A 35 13.30 -16.50 2.81
CA GLN A 35 13.11 -17.80 3.48
C GLN A 35 13.37 -18.97 2.50
N PRO A 36 13.50 -20.22 2.98
CA PRO A 36 13.75 -21.38 2.10
C PRO A 36 12.71 -21.61 0.99
N HIS A 37 11.51 -21.06 1.14
CA HIS A 37 10.41 -21.17 0.16
C HIS A 37 10.33 -19.95 -0.78
N ASP A 38 11.30 -19.03 -0.71
CA ASP A 38 11.37 -17.87 -1.59
C ASP A 38 11.74 -18.30 -3.01
N CYS A 39 10.76 -18.31 -3.90
CA CYS A 39 10.89 -18.77 -5.27
C CYS A 39 10.25 -17.78 -6.26
N PRO A 40 10.50 -17.91 -7.58
CA PRO A 40 9.93 -17.03 -8.59
C PRO A 40 8.40 -16.94 -8.54
N GLU A 41 7.72 -18.05 -8.25
CA GLU A 41 6.25 -18.10 -8.13
C GLU A 41 5.76 -17.29 -6.94
N LEU A 42 6.45 -17.36 -5.80
CA LEU A 42 6.14 -16.55 -4.62
C LEU A 42 6.36 -15.06 -4.93
N ARG A 43 7.51 -14.70 -5.52
CA ARG A 43 7.82 -13.30 -5.89
C ARG A 43 6.77 -12.75 -6.85
N GLU A 44 6.30 -13.55 -7.79
CA GLU A 44 5.24 -13.13 -8.70
C GLU A 44 3.90 -12.92 -7.99
N ARG A 45 3.55 -13.77 -7.01
CA ARG A 45 2.36 -13.53 -6.16
C ARG A 45 2.48 -12.22 -5.37
N VAL A 46 3.65 -11.95 -4.80
CA VAL A 46 3.95 -10.67 -4.11
C VAL A 46 3.73 -9.49 -5.06
N ARG A 47 4.30 -9.53 -6.27
CA ARG A 47 4.14 -8.46 -7.27
C ARG A 47 2.68 -8.22 -7.66
N ARG A 48 1.93 -9.30 -7.94
CA ARG A 48 0.52 -9.20 -8.32
C ARG A 48 -0.33 -8.62 -7.20
N LEU A 49 -0.16 -9.11 -5.98
CA LEU A 49 -0.93 -8.64 -4.83
C LEU A 49 -0.59 -7.18 -4.49
N ARG A 50 0.68 -6.78 -4.60
CA ARG A 50 1.11 -5.39 -4.48
C ARG A 50 0.37 -4.48 -5.45
N ARG A 51 0.36 -4.83 -6.75
CA ARG A 51 -0.36 -4.06 -7.79
C ARG A 51 -1.86 -4.03 -7.53
N ALA A 52 -2.45 -5.14 -7.08
CA ALA A 52 -3.87 -5.19 -6.71
C ALA A 52 -4.20 -4.23 -5.56
N CYS A 53 -3.37 -4.18 -4.50
CA CYS A 53 -3.55 -3.22 -3.41
C CYS A 53 -3.49 -1.77 -3.90
N VAL A 54 -2.55 -1.47 -4.82
CA VAL A 54 -2.38 -0.13 -5.39
C VAL A 54 -3.60 0.27 -6.21
N GLU A 55 -4.04 -0.60 -7.13
CA GLU A 55 -5.20 -0.35 -7.98
C GLU A 55 -6.51 -0.26 -7.17
N ALA A 56 -6.69 -1.10 -6.15
CA ALA A 56 -7.85 -1.04 -5.27
C ALA A 56 -7.90 0.28 -4.49
N THR A 57 -6.76 0.73 -3.95
CA THR A 57 -6.63 2.01 -3.24
C THR A 57 -6.93 3.18 -4.18
N LYS A 58 -6.33 3.17 -5.38
CA LYS A 58 -6.56 4.18 -6.42
C LYS A 58 -8.03 4.25 -6.83
N THR A 59 -8.64 3.12 -7.19
CA THR A 59 -10.03 3.06 -7.61
C THR A 59 -10.96 3.55 -6.49
N THR A 60 -10.70 3.13 -5.25
CA THR A 60 -11.50 3.57 -4.10
C THR A 60 -11.34 5.07 -3.86
N SER A 61 -10.14 5.64 -4.01
CA SER A 61 -9.92 7.09 -3.87
C SER A 61 -10.70 7.90 -4.90
N GLN A 62 -10.80 7.41 -6.14
CA GLN A 62 -11.58 8.05 -7.20
C GLN A 62 -13.08 8.02 -6.93
N LEU A 63 -13.57 7.09 -6.11
CA LEU A 63 -14.96 7.06 -5.67
C LEU A 63 -15.22 8.00 -4.48
N VAL A 64 -14.25 8.14 -3.57
CA VAL A 64 -14.41 8.92 -2.33
C VAL A 64 -14.16 10.42 -2.55
N LEU A 65 -13.06 10.78 -3.23
CA LEU A 65 -12.61 12.17 -3.38
C LEU A 65 -13.61 13.10 -4.11
N PRO A 66 -14.30 12.70 -5.18
CA PRO A 66 -15.28 13.57 -5.83
C PRO A 66 -16.50 13.89 -4.95
N ASN A 67 -16.85 12.98 -4.04
CA ASN A 67 -17.95 13.20 -3.09
C ASN A 67 -17.57 14.18 -1.99
N CYS A 68 -16.26 14.31 -1.69
CA CYS A 68 -15.68 15.30 -0.79
C CYS A 68 -15.73 16.72 -1.40
N LYS A 69 -15.36 16.86 -2.68
CA LYS A 69 -15.38 18.16 -3.39
C LYS A 69 -16.78 18.76 -3.55
N LYS A 70 -17.82 17.93 -3.61
CA LYS A 70 -19.23 18.36 -3.75
C LYS A 70 -19.89 18.77 -2.43
N SER A 71 -19.31 18.42 -1.29
CA SER A 71 -19.87 18.65 0.05
C SER A 71 -19.26 19.85 0.79
N THR A 72 -18.64 20.77 0.04
CA THR A 72 -17.87 21.96 0.47
C THR A 72 -18.65 23.00 1.29
N SER A 73 -19.82 22.68 1.84
CA SER A 73 -20.58 23.58 2.71
C SER A 73 -20.63 23.19 4.20
N ASP A 74 -19.96 22.11 4.67
CA ASP A 74 -19.58 21.87 6.09
C ASP A 74 -19.21 20.39 6.43
N GLY A 75 -19.36 19.43 5.50
CA GLY A 75 -19.47 18.01 5.87
C GLY A 75 -18.32 17.06 5.52
N CYS A 76 -17.25 17.52 4.87
CA CYS A 76 -16.24 16.60 4.32
C CYS A 76 -15.35 15.94 5.39
N ALA A 77 -14.95 16.69 6.42
CA ALA A 77 -14.15 16.21 7.54
C ALA A 77 -14.87 15.14 8.39
N GLU A 78 -16.19 14.98 8.20
CA GLU A 78 -17.03 14.07 8.95
C GLU A 78 -17.23 12.69 8.26
N GLN A 79 -16.57 12.42 7.13
CA GLN A 79 -16.71 11.13 6.43
C GLN A 79 -15.72 10.08 6.96
N PRO A 80 -16.19 9.07 7.72
CA PRO A 80 -15.31 8.03 8.27
C PRO A 80 -14.61 7.21 7.18
N GLN A 81 -15.21 7.08 5.98
CA GLN A 81 -14.61 6.34 4.87
C GLN A 81 -13.31 6.99 4.38
N LEU A 82 -13.25 8.33 4.34
CA LEU A 82 -12.06 9.05 3.89
C LEU A 82 -10.90 8.85 4.87
N VAL A 83 -11.19 8.95 6.17
CA VAL A 83 -10.22 8.68 7.25
C VAL A 83 -9.72 7.23 7.17
N LEU A 84 -10.60 6.25 6.99
CA LEU A 84 -10.21 4.84 6.89
C LEU A 84 -9.35 4.58 5.65
N LEU A 85 -9.71 5.15 4.49
CA LEU A 85 -8.93 5.03 3.26
C LEU A 85 -7.54 5.67 3.41
N TYR A 86 -7.44 6.83 4.08
CA TYR A 86 -6.17 7.46 4.41
C TYR A 86 -5.25 6.49 5.19
N PHE A 87 -5.78 5.85 6.23
CA PHE A 87 -5.00 4.88 7.00
C PHE A 87 -4.59 3.66 6.19
N MET A 88 -5.45 3.15 5.30
CA MET A 88 -5.09 2.05 4.41
C MET A 88 -3.97 2.45 3.43
N ALA A 89 -4.04 3.64 2.85
CA ALA A 89 -3.02 4.14 1.94
C ALA A 89 -1.67 4.35 2.65
N GLN A 90 -1.69 4.93 3.86
CA GLN A 90 -0.50 5.05 4.71
C GLN A 90 0.11 3.69 5.06
N LEU A 91 -0.74 2.71 5.37
CA LEU A 91 -0.29 1.35 5.64
C LEU A 91 0.38 0.73 4.42
N LEU A 92 -0.23 0.89 3.24
CA LEU A 92 0.32 0.42 1.97
C LEU A 92 1.69 1.06 1.69
N LEU A 93 1.87 2.37 1.91
CA LEU A 93 3.18 3.02 1.76
C LEU A 93 4.27 2.35 2.61
N ARG A 94 3.94 2.00 3.85
CA ARG A 94 4.88 1.29 4.74
C ARG A 94 5.23 -0.09 4.20
N GLU A 95 4.25 -0.85 3.71
CA GLU A 95 4.51 -2.18 3.14
C GLU A 95 5.24 -2.12 1.80
N LEU A 96 5.00 -1.09 0.98
CA LEU A 96 5.77 -0.83 -0.25
C LEU A 96 7.24 -0.52 0.07
N ALA A 97 7.52 0.28 1.10
CA ALA A 97 8.88 0.54 1.56
C ALA A 97 9.60 -0.73 2.02
N LYS A 98 8.91 -1.61 2.78
CA LYS A 98 9.45 -2.93 3.16
C LYS A 98 9.69 -3.81 1.93
N CYS A 99 8.71 -3.90 1.04
CA CYS A 99 8.81 -4.68 -0.21
C CYS A 99 10.02 -4.24 -1.04
N HIS A 100 10.19 -2.93 -1.25
CA HIS A 100 11.34 -2.37 -1.94
C HIS A 100 12.66 -2.79 -1.28
N ARG A 101 12.74 -2.65 0.05
CA ARG A 101 13.97 -2.99 0.78
C ARG A 101 14.28 -4.48 0.74
N LEU A 102 13.27 -5.34 0.84
CA LEU A 102 13.42 -6.79 0.75
C LEU A 102 13.90 -7.22 -0.64
N VAL A 103 13.29 -6.70 -1.71
CA VAL A 103 13.71 -6.99 -3.09
C VAL A 103 15.14 -6.48 -3.34
N GLN A 104 15.49 -5.31 -2.81
CA GLN A 104 16.83 -4.75 -2.95
C GLN A 104 17.90 -5.59 -2.24
N LEU A 105 17.62 -6.06 -1.02
CA LEU A 105 18.59 -6.81 -0.20
C LEU A 105 18.67 -8.30 -0.57
N VAL A 106 17.55 -8.87 -1.03
CA VAL A 106 17.44 -10.27 -1.42
C VAL A 106 16.99 -10.31 -2.88
N PRO A 107 17.91 -10.05 -3.84
CA PRO A 107 17.58 -10.16 -5.26
C PRO A 107 17.27 -11.62 -5.61
N MET A 108 16.36 -11.83 -6.56
CA MET A 108 16.05 -13.17 -7.04
C MET A 108 17.17 -13.67 -7.94
N ASP A 109 17.64 -14.90 -7.73
CA ASP A 109 18.65 -15.51 -8.59
C ASP A 109 18.04 -15.83 -9.96
N MET A 110 18.57 -15.19 -11.00
CA MET A 110 18.14 -15.34 -12.39
C MET A 110 19.12 -16.19 -13.22
N THR A 111 20.11 -16.83 -12.60
CA THR A 111 21.16 -17.59 -13.29
C THR A 111 20.56 -18.67 -14.19
N SER A 112 19.65 -19.49 -13.67
CA SER A 112 18.93 -20.51 -14.44
C SER A 112 18.13 -19.92 -15.62
N TYR A 113 17.57 -18.72 -15.48
CA TYR A 113 16.85 -18.07 -16.57
C TYR A 113 17.79 -17.65 -17.72
N TYR A 114 18.98 -17.14 -17.38
CA TYR A 114 19.98 -16.75 -18.38
C TYR A 114 20.65 -17.93 -19.05
N GLU A 115 20.92 -19.01 -18.30
CA GLU A 115 21.50 -20.25 -18.83
C GLU A 115 20.52 -20.98 -19.77
N ASN A 116 19.22 -20.97 -19.44
CA ASN A 116 18.17 -21.61 -20.24
C ASN A 116 17.60 -20.72 -21.35
N ARG A 117 17.98 -19.44 -21.39
CA ARG A 117 17.71 -18.58 -22.56
C ARG A 117 18.64 -19.02 -23.69
N ALA A 118 18.09 -19.69 -24.69
CA ALA A 118 18.73 -19.72 -26.01
C ALA A 118 19.11 -18.27 -26.39
N GLY A 119 20.31 -18.11 -26.97
CA GLY A 119 20.87 -16.82 -27.39
C GLY A 119 19.93 -15.97 -28.26
N PRO A 120 20.32 -14.74 -28.61
CA PRO A 120 19.41 -13.62 -28.89
C PRO A 120 18.40 -13.91 -30.02
N SER A 121 17.20 -14.39 -29.68
CA SER A 121 16.10 -14.61 -30.63
C SER A 121 15.26 -13.37 -30.93
N ASN A 122 15.69 -12.17 -30.50
CA ASN A 122 14.93 -10.94 -30.71
C ASN A 122 15.71 -9.97 -31.60
N PHE A 123 15.21 -9.73 -32.82
CA PHE A 123 15.80 -8.83 -33.83
C PHE A 123 16.20 -7.44 -33.28
N GLY A 124 15.49 -6.93 -32.27
CA GLY A 124 15.83 -5.67 -31.58
C GLY A 124 17.12 -5.71 -30.77
N ASN A 125 17.53 -6.88 -30.25
CA ASN A 125 18.79 -7.04 -29.52
C ASN A 125 20.00 -7.06 -30.45
N VAL A 126 19.83 -7.54 -31.69
CA VAL A 126 20.90 -7.55 -32.71
C VAL A 126 21.24 -6.13 -33.16
N ILE A 127 20.24 -5.29 -33.42
CA ILE A 127 20.46 -3.87 -33.77
C ILE A 127 21.17 -3.13 -32.63
N SER A 128 20.75 -3.37 -31.39
CA SER A 128 21.39 -2.77 -30.20
C SER A 128 22.82 -3.27 -29.98
N GLN A 129 23.12 -4.54 -30.25
CA GLN A 129 24.47 -5.09 -30.18
C GLN A 129 25.38 -4.55 -31.30
N ILE A 130 24.85 -4.35 -32.50
CA ILE A 130 25.58 -3.78 -33.65
C ILE A 130 25.87 -2.29 -33.42
N LEU A 131 24.93 -1.53 -32.85
CA LEU A 131 25.09 -0.07 -32.64
C LEU A 131 25.80 0.31 -31.34
N LEU A 132 25.59 -0.44 -30.25
CA LEU A 132 26.09 -0.08 -28.92
C LEU A 132 27.22 -0.99 -28.41
N CYS A 133 27.57 -2.04 -29.16
CA CYS A 133 28.54 -3.07 -28.74
C CYS A 133 28.28 -3.60 -27.32
N LYS A 134 27.03 -3.59 -26.87
CA LYS A 134 26.60 -4.05 -25.55
C LYS A 134 25.39 -4.95 -25.71
N GLN A 135 25.47 -6.15 -25.16
CA GLN A 135 24.30 -6.99 -24.93
C GLN A 135 23.48 -6.32 -23.83
N ILE A 136 22.31 -5.77 -24.18
CA ILE A 136 21.36 -5.25 -23.19
C ILE A 136 20.74 -6.49 -22.53
N THR A 137 21.33 -6.94 -21.43
CA THR A 137 20.71 -7.91 -20.53
C THR A 137 19.67 -7.16 -19.69
N PRO A 138 18.37 -7.50 -19.78
CA PRO A 138 17.35 -6.83 -18.99
C PRO A 138 17.58 -7.11 -17.50
N ASP A 139 17.78 -6.07 -16.71
CA ASP A 139 17.90 -6.19 -15.26
C ASP A 139 16.49 -6.23 -14.63
N PHE A 140 15.92 -7.44 -14.55
CA PHE A 140 14.59 -7.67 -13.98
C PHE A 140 14.47 -7.23 -12.52
N ASN A 141 15.57 -7.30 -11.77
CA ASN A 141 15.59 -6.86 -10.38
C ASN A 141 15.46 -5.33 -10.31
N GLN A 142 16.21 -4.62 -11.15
CA GLN A 142 16.08 -3.16 -11.26
C GLN A 142 14.71 -2.75 -11.80
N GLU A 143 14.15 -3.47 -12.78
CA GLU A 143 12.79 -3.22 -13.28
C GLU A 143 11.75 -3.37 -12.16
N GLU A 144 11.86 -4.42 -11.35
CA GLU A 144 10.98 -4.63 -10.20
C GLU A 144 11.10 -3.48 -9.19
N LEU A 145 12.32 -3.09 -8.80
CA LEU A 145 12.55 -1.96 -7.90
C LEU A 145 11.93 -0.67 -8.45
N CYS A 146 12.14 -0.38 -9.74
CA CYS A 146 11.54 0.78 -10.40
C CYS A 146 10.00 0.71 -10.37
N SER A 147 9.42 -0.47 -10.54
CA SER A 147 7.97 -0.64 -10.45
C SER A 147 7.43 -0.35 -9.05
N ILE A 148 8.15 -0.76 -7.99
CA ILE A 148 7.75 -0.47 -6.60
C ILE A 148 7.84 1.04 -6.31
N VAL A 149 8.87 1.72 -6.84
CA VAL A 149 9.00 3.17 -6.70
C VAL A 149 7.82 3.90 -7.37
N LYS A 150 7.42 3.48 -8.58
CA LYS A 150 6.25 4.04 -9.27
C LYS A 150 4.97 3.83 -8.47
N ASP A 151 4.75 2.63 -7.96
CA ASP A 151 3.61 2.29 -7.10
C ASP A 151 3.59 3.18 -5.84
N THR A 152 4.76 3.38 -5.22
CA THR A 152 4.92 4.24 -4.03
C THR A 152 4.57 5.70 -4.33
N GLN A 153 5.02 6.23 -5.47
CA GLN A 153 4.70 7.59 -5.89
C GLN A 153 3.19 7.77 -6.13
N GLU A 154 2.53 6.78 -6.75
CA GLU A 154 1.09 6.82 -6.97
C GLU A 154 0.30 6.89 -5.66
N ILE A 155 0.64 6.03 -4.69
CA ILE A 155 -0.04 6.05 -3.38
C ILE A 155 0.29 7.32 -2.61
N THR A 156 1.51 7.85 -2.72
CA THR A 156 1.89 9.13 -2.09
C THR A 156 1.02 10.28 -2.61
N ARG A 157 0.74 10.33 -3.92
CA ARG A 157 -0.20 11.31 -4.48
C ARG A 157 -1.59 11.18 -3.89
N ILE A 158 -2.12 9.96 -3.82
CA ILE A 158 -3.45 9.68 -3.24
C ILE A 158 -3.52 10.12 -1.77
N VAL A 159 -2.47 9.84 -1.00
CA VAL A 159 -2.38 10.27 0.41
C VAL A 159 -2.42 11.79 0.52
N ASN A 160 -1.63 12.50 -0.29
CA ASN A 160 -1.59 13.96 -0.28
C ASN A 160 -2.95 14.55 -0.69
N ASP A 161 -3.59 13.98 -1.72
CA ASP A 161 -4.91 14.39 -2.16
C ASP A 161 -5.95 14.20 -1.05
N ILE A 162 -5.94 13.06 -0.34
CA ILE A 162 -6.86 12.81 0.77
C ILE A 162 -6.57 13.75 1.96
N GLN A 163 -5.30 14.00 2.26
CA GLN A 163 -4.86 14.82 3.39
C GLN A 163 -5.36 16.27 3.30
N GLU A 164 -5.56 16.80 2.08
CA GLU A 164 -6.17 18.13 1.85
C GLU A 164 -7.56 18.28 2.49
N TYR A 165 -8.31 17.18 2.60
CA TYR A 165 -9.69 17.17 3.10
C TYR A 165 -9.81 16.74 4.56
N LEU A 166 -8.72 16.25 5.17
CA LEU A 166 -8.69 15.87 6.57
C LEU A 166 -8.42 17.11 7.44
N PRO A 167 -9.07 17.25 8.60
CA PRO A 167 -8.73 18.32 9.53
C PRO A 167 -7.24 18.22 9.90
N GLN A 168 -6.56 19.37 10.01
CA GLN A 168 -5.17 19.50 10.47
C GLN A 168 -5.05 19.06 11.94
N HIS A 169 -5.31 17.79 12.23
CA HIS A 169 -4.99 17.23 13.52
C HIS A 169 -3.52 16.87 13.51
N GLU A 170 -2.72 17.65 14.25
CA GLU A 170 -1.31 17.41 14.59
C GLU A 170 -1.02 15.99 15.16
N ASN A 171 -2.06 15.16 15.37
CA ASN A 171 -2.01 13.85 15.99
C ASN A 171 -2.17 12.65 15.03
N LEU A 172 -2.33 12.82 13.72
CA LEU A 172 -2.43 11.67 12.79
C LEU A 172 -1.11 10.89 12.68
N ASN A 173 0.02 11.55 12.87
CA ASN A 173 1.35 10.93 12.89
C ASN A 173 1.59 10.06 14.14
N HIS A 174 0.80 10.21 15.21
CA HIS A 174 0.97 9.42 16.43
C HIS A 174 0.50 7.96 16.29
N LEU A 175 -0.28 7.62 15.26
CA LEU A 175 -0.61 6.22 14.96
C LEU A 175 0.58 5.47 14.31
N GLU A 176 1.59 6.20 13.84
CA GLU A 176 2.78 5.68 13.16
C GLU A 176 3.88 5.23 14.12
N SER A 177 3.83 5.65 15.38
CA SER A 177 4.84 5.27 16.36
C SER A 177 4.70 3.80 16.73
N ASN A 178 5.76 3.01 16.51
CA ASN A 178 5.93 1.71 17.15
C ASN A 178 6.03 1.93 18.67
N ILE A 179 4.88 1.99 19.35
CA ILE A 179 4.79 2.18 20.80
C ILE A 179 5.51 1.05 21.55
N ALA A 180 5.72 -0.11 20.91
CA ALA A 180 6.52 -1.22 21.42
C ALA A 180 8.00 -0.84 21.75
N LEU A 181 8.53 0.26 21.21
CA LEU A 181 9.89 0.74 21.50
C LEU A 181 9.94 1.97 22.42
N LYS A 182 8.79 2.53 22.82
CA LYS A 182 8.72 3.60 23.81
C LYS A 182 8.21 3.00 25.11
N GLY A 183 9.14 2.77 26.03
CA GLY A 183 8.86 2.32 27.40
C GLY A 183 7.79 3.15 28.09
N ASP A 184 7.26 2.59 29.18
CA ASP A 184 5.99 2.83 29.90
C ASP A 184 5.53 4.28 30.21
N ASP A 185 6.15 5.34 29.70
CA ASP A 185 5.76 6.73 29.95
C ASP A 185 4.64 7.26 29.02
N VAL A 186 4.13 6.46 28.07
CA VAL A 186 3.02 6.86 27.17
C VAL A 186 1.68 6.22 27.58
N ASN A 187 1.59 5.70 28.81
CA ASN A 187 0.35 5.10 29.32
C ASN A 187 -0.74 6.13 29.73
N GLY A 188 -0.44 7.43 29.64
CA GLY A 188 -1.33 8.52 30.09
C GLY A 188 -2.17 9.24 29.03
N LEU A 189 -1.80 9.21 27.73
CA LEU A 189 -2.43 10.11 26.75
C LEU A 189 -3.67 9.51 26.03
N TRP A 190 -3.89 8.20 26.17
CA TRP A 190 -5.01 7.50 25.53
C TRP A 190 -6.23 7.30 26.44
N ARG A 191 -6.14 7.69 27.71
CA ARG A 191 -7.30 7.82 28.58
C ARG A 191 -7.78 9.28 28.52
N SER A 192 -8.95 9.48 27.96
CA SER A 192 -9.80 10.63 28.28
C SER A 192 -9.41 11.99 27.66
N LYS A 193 -9.79 12.19 26.40
CA LYS A 193 -10.70 13.28 26.01
C LYS A 193 -11.04 13.21 24.52
N ARG A 194 -12.29 12.82 24.23
CA ARG A 194 -13.00 13.08 22.97
C ARG A 194 -12.42 12.43 21.69
N ARG A 195 -12.38 11.08 21.64
CA ARG A 195 -12.45 10.39 20.33
C ARG A 195 -13.84 10.65 19.75
N GLY A 196 -13.94 11.61 18.83
CA GLY A 196 -15.17 11.90 18.10
C GLY A 196 -15.68 10.70 17.30
N SER A 197 -16.92 10.80 16.83
CA SER A 197 -17.65 9.81 16.00
C SER A 197 -16.83 9.30 14.79
N LEU A 198 -15.84 10.07 14.32
CA LEU A 198 -15.05 9.84 13.11
C LEU A 198 -14.21 8.56 13.09
N TYR A 199 -13.74 8.11 14.25
CA TYR A 199 -12.90 6.91 14.36
C TYR A 199 -13.70 5.66 14.75
N LYS A 200 -15.04 5.77 14.81
CA LYS A 200 -15.96 4.69 15.16
C LYS A 200 -16.01 3.70 14.00
N GLY A 201 -15.21 2.63 14.08
CA GLY A 201 -15.12 1.59 13.04
C GLY A 201 -13.70 1.06 12.82
N MET A 202 -12.67 1.76 13.32
CA MET A 202 -11.27 1.33 13.15
C MET A 202 -10.97 -0.07 13.71
N GLY A 203 -11.69 -0.49 14.75
CA GLY A 203 -11.51 -1.81 15.38
C GLY A 203 -11.88 -3.00 14.49
N VAL A 204 -12.55 -2.77 13.35
CA VAL A 204 -12.91 -3.82 12.38
C VAL A 204 -11.75 -4.10 11.42
N LEU A 205 -10.78 -3.19 11.29
CA LEU A 205 -9.64 -3.33 10.40
C LEU A 205 -8.49 -4.04 11.11
N CYS A 206 -8.29 -5.32 10.79
CA CYS A 206 -7.26 -6.16 11.41
C CYS A 206 -5.85 -5.56 11.31
N CYS A 207 -5.56 -4.77 10.27
CA CYS A 207 -4.24 -4.17 10.09
C CYS A 207 -3.98 -2.93 10.96
N VAL A 208 -5.02 -2.36 11.57
CA VAL A 208 -4.95 -1.16 12.43
C VAL A 208 -5.27 -1.48 13.89
N SER A 209 -6.05 -2.54 14.13
CA SER A 209 -6.31 -3.06 15.47
C SER A 209 -5.00 -3.51 16.14
N ARG A 210 -4.79 -3.06 17.38
CA ARG A 210 -3.67 -3.55 18.20
C ARG A 210 -3.84 -5.05 18.43
N PRO A 211 -2.77 -5.86 18.28
CA PRO A 211 -2.80 -7.22 18.77
C PRO A 211 -3.00 -7.18 20.30
N ASN A 212 -4.06 -7.84 20.78
CA ASN A 212 -4.23 -8.14 22.20
C ASN A 212 -3.27 -9.29 22.53
N TYR A 213 -2.01 -8.96 22.81
CA TYR A 213 -1.15 -9.88 23.54
C TYR A 213 -1.62 -9.83 25.00
N LEU A 214 -2.37 -10.85 25.41
CA LEU A 214 -2.63 -11.17 26.81
C LEU A 214 -1.36 -11.78 27.43
#